data_AF-A0AAE8SFJ1-F1
#
_entry.id   AF-A0AAE8SFJ1-F1
#
_cell.length_a   1.000
_cell.length_b   1.000
_cell.length_c   1.000
_cell.angle_alpha   90.00
_cell.angle_beta   90.00
_cell.angle_gamma   90.00
#
_symmetry.space_group_name_H-M   'P 1'
#
loop_
_entity.id
_entity.type
_entity.pdbx_description
1 polymer ?
#
loop_
_entity_poly.entity_id
_entity_poly.type
_entity_poly.pdbx_seq_one_letter_code
_entity_poly.pdbx_strand_id
1 'polypeptide(L)'
;MPTATGYFGFSVHNLGPLTTTFTAPSSCSTGTDHIVYASLTADPILFGAPTCGLVPFADCIPSGEEWDSVNGQSTKFVQAQFVYYSPGIACPSGWKTVWSLDHGNSASTVTSASGIASLSSLISSVRKDTDGNQRPRVMRPTEVWKEVLEPEETLVYCCPSDYTADTYGNCISTLGPRSSFISTYSEICLVYAPIDLTQIGTLDGTTLTQDLLSIVSGTGTVETVLTGAFLTESRPTNDLVIATFVPAVPLVYKQSGLDKAEKNDTGKGEEDDEKDGDSGGSEQTGHENSASNISRQGVVSVFGIAMGVLAGTGMLLAW
;
A
#
# COMPACT_ATOMS: atom_id res chain seq x y z
N MET A 1 -6.99 3.73 -17.16
CA MET A 1 -6.51 2.62 -16.32
C MET A 1 -5.10 2.36 -16.79
N PRO A 2 -4.14 2.05 -15.91
CA PRO A 2 -2.77 1.81 -16.32
C PRO A 2 -2.70 0.84 -17.49
N THR A 3 -2.18 1.29 -18.63
CA THR A 3 -1.96 0.44 -19.81
C THR A 3 -0.63 -0.30 -19.72
N ALA A 4 0.32 0.22 -18.95
CA ALA A 4 1.56 -0.46 -18.64
C ALA A 4 1.31 -1.68 -17.73
N THR A 5 1.85 -2.84 -18.09
CA THR A 5 1.82 -4.06 -17.27
C THR A 5 3.07 -4.25 -16.43
N GLY A 6 3.98 -3.27 -16.46
CA GLY A 6 5.24 -3.31 -15.73
C GLY A 6 6.21 -2.21 -16.15
N TYR A 7 7.22 -1.97 -15.33
CA TYR A 7 8.33 -1.05 -15.61
C TYR A 7 9.60 -1.57 -14.94
N PHE A 8 10.74 -1.46 -15.61
CA PHE A 8 12.05 -1.87 -15.07
C PHE A 8 12.07 -3.28 -14.45
N GLY A 9 11.41 -4.26 -15.07
CA GLY A 9 11.36 -5.64 -14.56
C GLY A 9 10.42 -5.88 -13.37
N PHE A 10 9.71 -4.84 -12.91
CA PHE A 10 8.53 -4.98 -12.05
C PHE A 10 7.31 -5.28 -12.92
N SER A 11 6.39 -6.10 -12.43
CA SER A 11 5.09 -6.32 -13.07
C SER A 11 3.96 -5.76 -12.23
N VAL A 12 2.92 -5.24 -12.88
CA VAL A 12 1.71 -4.74 -12.23
C VAL A 12 0.48 -5.47 -12.79
N HIS A 13 -0.42 -5.89 -11.89
CA HIS A 13 -1.56 -6.75 -12.22
C HIS A 13 -2.87 -6.08 -11.79
N ASN A 14 -3.76 -5.80 -12.73
CA ASN A 14 -5.10 -5.30 -12.41
C ASN A 14 -5.99 -6.46 -11.97
N LEU A 15 -6.49 -6.42 -10.73
CA LEU A 15 -7.42 -7.41 -10.18
C LEU A 15 -8.90 -7.06 -10.46
N GLY A 16 -9.14 -6.00 -11.23
CA GLY A 16 -10.47 -5.56 -11.64
C GLY A 16 -10.99 -4.37 -10.84
N PRO A 17 -12.28 -4.02 -11.00
CA PRO A 17 -12.88 -2.89 -10.30
C PRO A 17 -13.07 -3.19 -8.80
N LEU A 18 -12.77 -2.21 -7.95
CA LEU A 18 -13.20 -2.18 -6.55
C LEU A 18 -13.96 -0.87 -6.30
N THR A 19 -15.22 -0.87 -6.74
CA THR A 19 -16.09 0.30 -6.71
C THR A 19 -17.02 0.36 -5.50
N THR A 20 -17.12 -0.73 -4.75
CA THR A 20 -17.90 -0.84 -3.53
C THR A 20 -16.99 -1.21 -2.36
N THR A 21 -17.36 -0.79 -1.15
CA THR A 21 -16.63 -1.17 0.07
C THR A 21 -16.66 -2.67 0.27
N PHE A 22 -15.48 -3.29 0.26
CA PHE A 22 -15.29 -4.68 0.66
C PHE A 22 -15.35 -4.80 2.19
N THR A 23 -16.04 -5.83 2.69
CA THR A 23 -16.06 -6.17 4.12
C THR A 23 -15.55 -7.60 4.27
N ALA A 24 -14.42 -7.75 4.96
CA ALA A 24 -13.85 -9.07 5.23
C ALA A 24 -14.79 -9.90 6.14
N PRO A 25 -14.85 -11.23 5.97
CA PRO A 25 -15.51 -12.12 6.91
C PRO A 25 -14.96 -11.98 8.34
N SER A 26 -15.79 -12.23 9.35
CA SER A 26 -15.37 -12.15 10.76
C SER A 26 -14.26 -13.13 11.13
N SER A 27 -14.10 -14.23 10.38
CA SER A 27 -13.00 -15.18 10.53
C SER A 27 -11.62 -14.59 10.22
N CYS A 28 -11.54 -13.43 9.56
CA CYS A 28 -10.29 -12.78 9.19
C CYS A 28 -9.71 -11.88 10.31
N SER A 29 -10.44 -11.67 11.40
CA SER A 29 -10.04 -10.79 12.51
C SER A 29 -9.40 -11.55 13.67
N THR A 30 -8.43 -12.44 13.39
CA THR A 30 -7.79 -13.27 14.41
C THR A 30 -6.58 -12.60 15.06
N GLY A 31 -5.88 -11.70 14.37
CA GLY A 31 -4.70 -10.99 14.88
C GLY A 31 -3.50 -11.88 15.23
N THR A 32 -3.57 -13.17 14.86
CA THR A 32 -2.55 -14.19 15.15
C THR A 32 -1.95 -14.82 13.91
N ASP A 33 -2.46 -14.45 12.74
CA ASP A 33 -2.06 -15.02 11.45
C ASP A 33 -1.13 -14.04 10.71
N HIS A 34 -0.44 -14.52 9.68
CA HIS A 34 0.54 -13.75 8.90
C HIS A 34 1.62 -13.09 9.78
N ILE A 35 2.21 -13.87 10.68
CA ILE A 35 3.27 -13.43 11.58
C ILE A 35 4.55 -13.13 10.80
N VAL A 36 5.19 -12.02 11.15
CA VAL A 36 6.44 -11.54 10.54
C VAL A 36 7.38 -10.95 11.59
N TYR A 37 8.66 -10.95 11.26
CA TYR A 37 9.65 -10.07 11.85
C TYR A 37 9.59 -8.73 11.13
N ALA A 38 9.48 -7.63 11.89
CA ALA A 38 9.51 -6.27 11.35
C ALA A 38 10.55 -5.42 12.09
N SER A 39 11.13 -4.45 11.40
CA SER A 39 11.98 -3.41 12.02
C SER A 39 11.13 -2.17 12.29
N LEU A 40 11.06 -1.73 13.55
CA LEU A 40 10.31 -0.51 13.93
C LEU A 40 11.19 0.74 13.95
N THR A 41 11.97 0.93 12.89
CA THR A 41 12.58 2.22 12.60
C THR A 41 11.50 3.25 12.23
N ALA A 42 11.89 4.51 11.97
CA ALA A 42 10.95 5.56 11.55
C ALA A 42 10.06 5.14 10.36
N ASP A 43 10.55 4.23 9.52
CA ASP A 43 9.76 3.48 8.54
C ASP A 43 9.73 2.00 8.94
N PRO A 44 8.55 1.42 9.23
CA PRO A 44 8.40 -0.02 9.41
C PRO A 44 8.81 -0.75 8.14
N ILE A 45 9.56 -1.84 8.26
CA ILE A 45 9.93 -2.69 7.12
C ILE A 45 9.77 -4.15 7.52
N LEU A 46 9.09 -4.94 6.67
CA LEU A 46 9.06 -6.40 6.78
C LEU A 46 10.47 -6.98 6.58
N PHE A 47 10.94 -7.73 7.56
CA PHE A 47 12.27 -8.35 7.54
C PHE A 47 12.21 -9.83 7.10
N GLY A 48 11.14 -10.54 7.47
CA GLY A 48 10.90 -11.91 7.03
C GLY A 48 9.82 -12.60 7.87
N ALA A 49 9.58 -13.88 7.63
CA ALA A 49 8.56 -14.66 8.33
C ALA A 49 9.20 -15.76 9.19
N PRO A 50 8.57 -16.18 10.30
CA PRO A 50 9.07 -17.27 11.14
C PRO A 50 8.81 -18.66 10.56
N THR A 51 8.10 -18.76 9.45
CA THR A 51 7.79 -20.02 8.75
C THR A 51 8.00 -19.84 7.26
N CYS A 52 8.30 -20.95 6.57
CA CYS A 52 8.35 -20.98 5.11
C CYS A 52 6.99 -21.38 4.53
N GLY A 53 6.61 -20.72 3.45
CA GLY A 53 5.26 -20.80 2.88
C GLY A 53 4.43 -19.60 3.31
N LEU A 54 3.98 -18.81 2.34
CA LEU A 54 3.06 -17.72 2.60
C LEU A 54 1.69 -18.31 2.92
N VAL A 55 1.14 -17.94 4.07
CA VAL A 55 -0.27 -18.21 4.38
C VAL A 55 -1.11 -17.37 3.40
N PRO A 56 -2.00 -17.98 2.60
CA PRO A 56 -2.88 -17.25 1.70
C PRO A 56 -3.79 -16.28 2.47
N PHE A 57 -4.08 -15.11 1.89
CA PHE A 57 -5.08 -14.20 2.47
C PHE A 57 -6.50 -14.60 2.09
N ALA A 58 -6.70 -15.30 0.97
CA ALA A 58 -8.00 -15.80 0.52
C ALA A 58 -9.10 -14.73 0.64
N ASP A 59 -10.24 -15.04 1.26
CA ASP A 59 -11.36 -14.10 1.40
C ASP A 59 -11.13 -12.95 2.40
N CYS A 60 -9.93 -12.80 2.97
CA CYS A 60 -9.64 -11.76 3.96
C CYS A 60 -9.22 -10.41 3.36
N ILE A 61 -8.98 -10.37 2.06
CA ILE A 61 -8.75 -9.14 1.30
C ILE A 61 -9.64 -9.17 0.04
N PRO A 62 -9.91 -8.01 -0.59
CA PRO A 62 -10.55 -8.00 -1.90
C PRO A 62 -9.77 -8.90 -2.87
N SER A 63 -10.47 -9.67 -3.70
CA SER A 63 -9.89 -10.59 -4.71
C SER A 63 -8.67 -11.38 -4.22
N GLY A 64 -8.73 -11.92 -2.99
CA GLY A 64 -7.53 -12.45 -2.35
C GLY A 64 -7.04 -13.77 -2.95
N GLU A 65 -7.90 -14.60 -3.55
CA GLU A 65 -7.43 -15.76 -4.33
C GLU A 65 -6.59 -15.34 -5.54
N GLU A 66 -7.01 -14.29 -6.27
CA GLU A 66 -6.24 -13.74 -7.37
C GLU A 66 -4.94 -13.07 -6.88
N TRP A 67 -5.01 -12.37 -5.75
CA TRP A 67 -3.83 -11.79 -5.11
C TRP A 67 -2.82 -12.88 -4.74
N ASP A 68 -3.27 -13.95 -4.07
CA ASP A 68 -2.46 -15.10 -3.67
C ASP A 68 -1.90 -15.82 -4.89
N SER A 69 -2.65 -15.89 -6.00
CA SER A 69 -2.15 -16.46 -7.25
C SER A 69 -1.07 -15.60 -7.91
N VAL A 70 -1.17 -14.27 -7.84
CA VAL A 70 -0.14 -13.36 -8.38
C VAL A 70 1.12 -13.40 -7.52
N ASN A 71 0.95 -13.45 -6.19
CA ASN A 71 2.04 -13.43 -5.23
C ASN A 71 2.60 -14.83 -4.91
N GLY A 72 1.91 -15.88 -5.36
CA GLY A 72 2.42 -17.25 -5.37
C GLY A 72 3.70 -17.32 -6.20
N GLN A 73 4.69 -18.09 -5.72
CA GLN A 73 6.02 -18.19 -6.33
C GLN A 73 5.92 -18.39 -7.84
N SER A 74 6.22 -17.33 -8.59
CA SER A 74 6.17 -17.34 -10.04
C SER A 74 7.40 -18.09 -10.58
N THR A 75 7.18 -19.00 -11.52
CA THR A 75 8.26 -19.71 -12.24
C THR A 75 9.05 -18.79 -13.18
N LYS A 76 8.72 -17.49 -13.22
CA LYS A 76 9.38 -16.45 -13.99
C LYS A 76 9.88 -15.36 -13.05
N PHE A 77 11.19 -15.17 -13.00
CA PHE A 77 11.79 -14.13 -12.19
C PHE A 77 11.39 -12.73 -12.66
N VAL A 78 10.86 -11.94 -11.73
CA VAL A 78 10.58 -10.50 -11.86
C VAL A 78 11.11 -9.79 -10.61
N GLN A 79 11.42 -8.49 -10.70
CA GLN A 79 11.99 -7.74 -9.57
C GLN A 79 11.03 -7.65 -8.39
N ALA A 80 9.75 -7.38 -8.70
CA ALA A 80 8.63 -7.62 -7.81
C ALA A 80 7.33 -7.65 -8.62
N GLN A 81 6.25 -8.06 -7.96
CA GLN A 81 4.90 -8.06 -8.49
C GLN A 81 4.05 -7.13 -7.63
N PHE A 82 3.36 -6.19 -8.26
CA PHE A 82 2.33 -5.39 -7.61
C PHE A 82 0.96 -5.74 -8.18
N VAL A 83 -0.06 -5.64 -7.35
CA VAL A 83 -1.45 -5.71 -7.77
C VAL A 83 -2.07 -4.32 -7.70
N TYR A 84 -3.22 -4.11 -8.34
CA TYR A 84 -4.06 -2.92 -8.16
C TYR A 84 -5.50 -3.17 -8.58
N TYR A 85 -6.40 -2.32 -8.10
CA TYR A 85 -7.80 -2.29 -8.50
C TYR A 85 -8.07 -1.06 -9.34
N SER A 86 -8.64 -1.23 -10.54
CA SER A 86 -9.03 -0.11 -11.40
C SER A 86 -10.33 -0.39 -12.17
N PRO A 87 -11.33 0.52 -12.10
CA PRO A 87 -11.41 1.64 -11.16
C PRO A 87 -11.50 1.15 -9.70
N GLY A 88 -10.64 1.67 -8.83
CA GLY A 88 -10.69 1.44 -7.38
C GLY A 88 -11.02 2.74 -6.68
N ILE A 89 -12.16 2.82 -6.00
CA ILE A 89 -12.64 4.09 -5.40
C ILE A 89 -13.07 3.96 -3.93
N ALA A 90 -13.13 2.73 -3.40
CA ALA A 90 -13.55 2.48 -2.03
C ALA A 90 -12.49 1.66 -1.29
N CYS A 91 -11.94 2.21 -0.20
CA CYS A 91 -11.18 1.41 0.75
C CYS A 91 -12.10 0.35 1.38
N PRO A 92 -11.53 -0.81 1.79
CA PRO A 92 -12.28 -1.78 2.60
C PRO A 92 -12.84 -1.19 3.90
N SER A 93 -13.86 -1.83 4.44
CA SER A 93 -14.49 -1.41 5.70
C SER A 93 -13.49 -1.50 6.86
N GLY A 94 -13.40 -0.43 7.66
CA GLY A 94 -12.43 -0.32 8.75
C GLY A 94 -11.01 0.07 8.32
N TRP A 95 -10.78 0.31 7.02
CA TRP A 95 -9.48 0.70 6.47
C TRP A 95 -9.45 2.21 6.17
N LYS A 96 -8.26 2.79 6.19
CA LYS A 96 -7.98 4.19 5.90
C LYS A 96 -6.96 4.33 4.79
N THR A 97 -7.05 5.41 4.02
CA THR A 97 -5.99 5.79 3.09
C THR A 97 -4.74 6.19 3.86
N VAL A 98 -3.61 5.57 3.54
CA VAL A 98 -2.31 5.78 4.19
C VAL A 98 -1.27 6.38 3.25
N TRP A 99 -1.53 6.31 1.94
CA TRP A 99 -0.63 6.73 0.89
C TRP A 99 -1.45 7.20 -0.32
N SER A 100 -0.98 8.26 -0.99
CA SER A 100 -1.53 8.70 -2.25
C SER A 100 -0.43 9.20 -3.19
N LEU A 101 -0.58 8.90 -4.48
CA LEU A 101 0.26 9.37 -5.57
C LEU A 101 -0.65 9.85 -6.69
N ASP A 102 -0.68 11.16 -6.90
CA ASP A 102 -1.43 11.76 -8.01
C ASP A 102 -0.52 11.99 -9.21
N HIS A 103 -0.82 11.28 -10.30
CA HIS A 103 -0.15 11.46 -11.57
C HIS A 103 -0.86 12.59 -12.32
N GLY A 104 -0.26 13.78 -12.28
CA GLY A 104 -0.84 14.97 -12.90
C GLY A 104 -1.03 14.88 -14.42
N ASN A 105 -1.39 16.00 -15.02
CA ASN A 105 -1.79 16.09 -16.44
C ASN A 105 -0.65 15.80 -17.44
N SER A 106 0.58 15.53 -16.99
CA SER A 106 1.71 15.15 -17.85
C SER A 106 2.46 13.95 -17.28
N ALA A 107 2.95 13.08 -18.16
CA ALA A 107 3.65 11.81 -17.90
C ALA A 107 4.83 11.88 -16.91
N SER A 108 5.26 13.07 -16.49
CA SER A 108 6.44 13.25 -15.64
C SER A 108 6.16 14.04 -14.36
N THR A 109 4.91 14.46 -14.12
CA THR A 109 4.55 15.32 -12.98
C THR A 109 3.75 14.55 -11.94
N VAL A 110 4.36 14.32 -10.78
CA VAL A 110 3.64 13.96 -9.56
C VAL A 110 3.20 15.27 -8.90
N THR A 111 1.89 15.48 -8.79
CA THR A 111 1.29 16.73 -8.28
C THR A 111 1.15 16.72 -6.77
N SER A 112 0.99 15.54 -6.16
CA SER A 112 1.00 15.38 -4.71
C SER A 112 1.39 13.97 -4.30
N ALA A 113 2.14 13.88 -3.20
CA ALA A 113 2.57 12.65 -2.57
C ALA A 113 2.32 12.83 -1.06
N SER A 114 1.43 12.05 -0.46
CA SER A 114 1.05 12.19 0.96
C SER A 114 1.28 10.89 1.74
N GLY A 115 1.39 11.01 3.06
CA GLY A 115 1.75 9.88 3.93
C GLY A 115 3.19 9.43 3.70
N ILE A 116 3.44 8.12 3.66
CA ILE A 116 4.78 7.52 3.48
C ILE A 116 5.43 7.91 2.13
N ALA A 117 4.65 8.37 1.15
CA ALA A 117 5.14 8.92 -0.12
C ALA A 117 6.01 10.15 0.07
N SER A 118 5.60 10.99 1.03
CA SER A 118 6.23 12.26 1.36
C SER A 118 7.53 12.06 2.14
N LEU A 119 7.80 10.83 2.60
CA LEU A 119 9.09 10.39 3.13
C LEU A 119 10.11 10.18 1.99
N SER A 120 10.19 11.17 1.10
CA SER A 120 11.41 11.50 0.36
C SER A 120 12.60 11.77 1.31
N SER A 121 12.34 11.96 2.61
CA SER A 121 13.31 12.46 3.59
C SER A 121 14.04 11.40 4.43
N LEU A 122 13.73 10.10 4.35
CA LEU A 122 14.42 9.10 5.22
C LEU A 122 15.16 7.97 4.49
N ILE A 123 15.13 7.92 3.15
CA ILE A 123 15.95 7.00 2.33
C ILE A 123 16.87 7.78 1.37
N SER A 124 17.21 9.02 1.74
CA SER A 124 18.31 9.80 1.16
C SER A 124 19.67 9.42 1.75
N SER A 125 19.73 8.38 2.60
CA SER A 125 20.97 7.66 2.78
C SER A 125 21.26 6.87 1.51
N VAL A 126 21.91 7.55 0.55
CA VAL A 126 22.89 6.91 -0.32
C VAL A 126 23.63 5.91 0.56
N ARG A 127 23.32 4.61 0.42
CA ARG A 127 23.97 3.59 1.25
C ARG A 127 25.40 3.58 0.81
N LYS A 128 26.24 4.29 1.54
CA LYS A 128 27.67 4.28 1.30
C LYS A 128 28.19 2.92 1.72
N ASP A 129 29.05 2.30 0.92
CA ASP A 129 29.83 1.18 1.41
C ASP A 129 30.77 1.64 2.54
N THR A 130 31.50 0.69 3.12
CA THR A 130 32.50 0.97 4.16
C THR A 130 33.59 1.95 3.71
N ASP A 131 33.75 2.14 2.40
CA ASP A 131 34.75 3.00 1.78
C ASP A 131 34.15 4.37 1.36
N GLY A 132 32.87 4.61 1.65
CA GLY A 132 32.20 5.87 1.36
C GLY A 132 31.57 5.98 -0.04
N ASN A 133 31.66 4.94 -0.87
CA ASN A 133 31.13 4.93 -2.24
C ASN A 133 29.63 4.67 -2.24
N GLN A 134 28.90 5.32 -3.15
CA GLN A 134 27.48 5.08 -3.30
C GLN A 134 27.22 3.64 -3.76
N ARG A 135 26.44 2.88 -2.99
CA ARG A 135 25.98 1.56 -3.44
C ARG A 135 24.81 1.72 -4.40
N PRO A 136 24.74 0.90 -5.47
CA PRO A 136 23.54 0.75 -6.26
C PRO A 136 22.33 0.40 -5.38
N ARG A 137 21.14 0.85 -5.78
CA ARG A 137 19.89 0.62 -5.04
C ARG A 137 18.83 -0.05 -5.90
N VAL A 138 17.85 -0.68 -5.27
CA VAL A 138 16.66 -1.16 -5.99
C VAL A 138 15.75 0.04 -6.31
N MET A 139 15.03 -0.04 -7.43
CA MET A 139 13.99 0.94 -7.76
C MET A 139 12.88 0.89 -6.70
N ARG A 140 12.40 2.06 -6.27
CA ARG A 140 11.35 2.14 -5.24
C ARG A 140 9.97 1.96 -5.87
N PRO A 141 8.98 1.43 -5.13
CA PRO A 141 7.61 1.29 -5.62
C PRO A 141 7.02 2.61 -6.14
N THR A 142 7.34 3.73 -5.50
CA THR A 142 6.86 5.06 -5.94
C THR A 142 7.40 5.46 -7.31
N GLU A 143 8.63 5.06 -7.64
CA GLU A 143 9.25 5.30 -8.95
C GLU A 143 8.62 4.40 -10.02
N VAL A 144 8.32 3.15 -9.67
CA VAL A 144 7.60 2.22 -10.57
C VAL A 144 6.20 2.77 -10.85
N TRP A 145 5.44 3.14 -9.83
CA TRP A 145 4.08 3.65 -9.99
C TRP A 145 4.01 4.95 -10.78
N LYS A 146 5.00 5.84 -10.63
CA LYS A 146 5.09 7.06 -11.43
C LYS A 146 5.11 6.74 -12.94
N GLU A 147 5.84 5.71 -13.35
CA GLU A 147 5.98 5.34 -14.76
C GLU A 147 4.85 4.43 -15.26
N VAL A 148 4.11 3.79 -14.33
CA VAL A 148 2.98 2.91 -14.65
C VAL A 148 1.66 3.68 -14.78
N LEU A 149 1.43 4.69 -13.93
CA LEU A 149 0.17 5.45 -13.91
C LEU A 149 0.03 6.29 -15.19
N GLU A 150 -1.18 6.34 -15.74
CA GLU A 150 -1.48 7.25 -16.84
C GLU A 150 -1.70 8.69 -16.35
N PRO A 151 -1.61 9.70 -17.23
CA PRO A 151 -2.05 11.05 -16.91
C PRO A 151 -3.46 11.09 -16.33
N GLU A 152 -3.60 11.89 -15.26
CA GLU A 152 -4.83 12.09 -14.48
C GLU A 152 -5.27 10.88 -13.63
N GLU A 153 -4.41 9.88 -13.46
CA GLU A 153 -4.65 8.77 -12.54
C GLU A 153 -4.07 9.05 -11.16
N THR A 154 -4.85 8.70 -10.14
CA THR A 154 -4.44 8.72 -8.76
C THR A 154 -4.38 7.30 -8.24
N LEU A 155 -3.27 6.96 -7.60
CA LEU A 155 -3.10 5.74 -6.84
C LEU A 155 -3.22 6.06 -5.35
N VAL A 156 -4.00 5.26 -4.63
CA VAL A 156 -4.05 5.30 -3.16
C VAL A 156 -3.84 3.91 -2.59
N TYR A 157 -3.17 3.82 -1.44
CA TYR A 157 -3.14 2.59 -0.66
C TYR A 157 -4.03 2.73 0.57
N CYS A 158 -4.86 1.72 0.80
CA CYS A 158 -5.64 1.57 2.00
C CYS A 158 -4.97 0.54 2.94
N CYS A 159 -4.96 0.82 4.24
CA CYS A 159 -4.58 -0.12 5.29
C CYS A 159 -5.64 -0.19 6.39
N PRO A 160 -5.73 -1.28 7.17
CA PRO A 160 -6.54 -1.29 8.39
C PRO A 160 -6.20 -0.08 9.27
N SER A 161 -7.21 0.50 9.92
CA SER A 161 -7.04 1.78 10.59
C SER A 161 -6.03 1.77 11.75
N ASP A 162 -5.82 0.62 12.37
CA ASP A 162 -4.90 0.34 13.47
C ASP A 162 -3.51 -0.13 13.00
N TYR A 163 -3.31 -0.33 11.69
CA TYR A 163 -2.02 -0.74 11.13
C TYR A 163 -1.21 0.47 10.67
N THR A 164 0.10 0.29 10.64
CA THR A 164 1.05 1.26 10.07
C THR A 164 1.55 0.74 8.73
N ALA A 165 1.45 1.55 7.69
CA ALA A 165 1.94 1.16 6.38
C ALA A 165 3.48 1.19 6.31
N ASP A 166 4.05 0.46 5.37
CA ASP A 166 5.44 0.61 4.94
C ASP A 166 5.54 1.24 3.55
N THR A 167 6.77 1.48 3.10
CA THR A 167 7.07 2.03 1.76
C THR A 167 6.88 1.03 0.62
N TYR A 168 6.61 -0.25 0.93
CA TYR A 168 6.51 -1.35 -0.02
C TYR A 168 5.08 -1.85 -0.27
N GLY A 169 4.09 -1.22 0.36
CA GLY A 169 2.68 -1.59 0.19
C GLY A 169 2.22 -2.68 1.15
N ASN A 170 2.84 -2.79 2.33
CA ASN A 170 2.39 -3.63 3.42
C ASN A 170 1.83 -2.77 4.54
N CYS A 171 0.87 -3.31 5.27
CA CYS A 171 0.35 -2.76 6.51
C CYS A 171 0.83 -3.68 7.65
N ILE A 172 1.40 -3.12 8.70
CA ILE A 172 2.02 -3.85 9.80
C ILE A 172 1.38 -3.44 11.14
N SER A 173 1.07 -4.42 11.99
CA SER A 173 0.66 -4.21 13.38
C SER A 173 1.59 -4.94 14.33
N THR A 174 2.18 -4.22 15.28
CA THR A 174 3.17 -4.78 16.20
C THR A 174 2.50 -5.56 17.32
N LEU A 175 2.90 -6.81 17.51
CA LEU A 175 2.46 -7.66 18.63
C LEU A 175 3.34 -7.49 19.86
N GLY A 176 4.65 -7.27 19.66
CA GLY A 176 5.57 -6.99 20.76
C GLY A 176 7.03 -7.25 20.42
N PRO A 177 7.95 -7.02 21.38
CA PRO A 177 9.37 -7.21 21.15
C PRO A 177 9.70 -8.69 20.91
N ARG A 178 10.67 -8.97 20.05
CA ARG A 178 11.10 -10.36 19.74
C ARG A 178 11.45 -11.18 20.98
N SER A 179 12.04 -10.55 22.00
CA SER A 179 12.41 -11.20 23.26
C SER A 179 11.24 -11.88 23.97
N SER A 180 10.01 -11.34 23.84
CA SER A 180 8.80 -11.93 24.42
C SER A 180 8.32 -13.19 23.68
N PHE A 181 8.83 -13.44 22.47
CA PHE A 181 8.38 -14.53 21.59
C PHE A 181 9.51 -15.48 21.19
N ILE A 182 10.67 -15.42 21.83
CA ILE A 182 11.85 -16.19 21.42
C ILE A 182 11.64 -17.71 21.46
N SER A 183 10.76 -18.20 22.35
CA SER A 183 10.39 -19.62 22.44
C SER A 183 9.43 -20.07 21.34
N THR A 184 8.71 -19.13 20.73
CA THR A 184 7.69 -19.39 19.70
C THR A 184 8.27 -19.20 18.30
N TYR A 185 9.10 -18.16 18.11
CA TYR A 185 9.67 -17.77 16.84
C TYR A 185 11.20 -17.68 16.95
N SER A 186 11.86 -18.83 16.81
CA SER A 186 13.32 -18.98 16.92
C SER A 186 14.06 -19.02 15.58
N GLU A 187 13.32 -19.03 14.48
CA GLU A 187 13.86 -19.19 13.12
C GLU A 187 13.22 -18.18 12.17
N ILE A 188 13.92 -17.87 11.08
CA ILE A 188 13.44 -17.02 10.00
C ILE A 188 13.52 -17.78 8.68
N CYS A 189 12.49 -17.67 7.85
CA CYS A 189 12.50 -18.22 6.51
C CYS A 189 13.26 -17.30 5.57
N LEU A 190 14.24 -17.87 4.87
CA LEU A 190 15.02 -17.22 3.84
C LEU A 190 14.68 -17.84 2.50
N VAL A 191 14.45 -16.99 1.51
CA VAL A 191 14.23 -17.40 0.12
C VAL A 191 15.50 -17.11 -0.66
N TYR A 192 16.12 -18.15 -1.20
CA TYR A 192 17.30 -18.08 -2.03
C TYR A 192 16.90 -18.33 -3.48
N ALA A 193 17.38 -17.46 -4.36
CA ALA A 193 17.22 -17.62 -5.78
C ALA A 193 18.53 -17.26 -6.48
N PRO A 194 19.05 -18.13 -7.36
CA PRO A 194 20.17 -17.76 -8.23
C PRO A 194 19.71 -16.71 -9.23
N ILE A 195 20.08 -15.45 -8.96
CA ILE A 195 19.74 -14.29 -9.79
C ILE A 195 21.00 -13.60 -10.30
N ASP A 196 20.94 -13.15 -11.55
CA ASP A 196 21.95 -12.28 -12.14
C ASP A 196 21.54 -10.83 -11.96
N LEU A 197 22.40 -10.04 -11.31
CA LEU A 197 22.19 -8.62 -11.09
C LEU A 197 23.09 -7.80 -12.02
N THR A 198 22.55 -6.70 -12.52
CA THR A 198 23.32 -5.68 -13.23
C THR A 198 23.10 -4.31 -12.60
N GLN A 199 24.07 -3.41 -12.81
CA GLN A 199 24.00 -2.01 -12.40
C GLN A 199 23.62 -1.15 -13.60
N ILE A 200 22.65 -0.27 -13.39
CA ILE A 200 22.12 0.65 -14.39
C ILE A 200 22.44 2.07 -13.95
N GLY A 201 23.36 2.73 -14.65
CA GLY A 201 23.73 4.13 -14.40
C GLY A 201 23.01 5.14 -15.32
N THR A 202 22.19 4.67 -16.25
CA THR A 202 21.40 5.52 -17.15
C THR A 202 20.03 4.88 -17.41
N LEU A 203 18.97 5.66 -17.23
CA LEU A 203 17.58 5.23 -17.41
C LEU A 203 16.88 6.23 -18.31
N ASP A 204 16.23 5.76 -19.38
CA ASP A 204 15.52 6.58 -20.36
C ASP A 204 16.34 7.77 -20.90
N GLY A 205 17.63 7.52 -21.14
CA GLY A 205 18.58 8.52 -21.64
C GLY A 205 19.10 9.51 -20.59
N THR A 206 18.66 9.40 -19.34
CA THR A 206 19.10 10.25 -18.23
C THR A 206 20.11 9.53 -17.35
N THR A 207 21.29 10.15 -17.13
CA THR A 207 22.27 9.64 -16.18
C THR A 207 21.73 9.73 -14.75
N LEU A 208 21.77 8.61 -14.03
CA LEU A 208 21.28 8.53 -12.67
C LEU A 208 22.32 9.08 -11.70
N THR A 209 21.87 9.81 -10.67
CA THR A 209 22.75 10.28 -9.59
C THR A 209 23.23 9.12 -8.71
N GLN A 210 22.47 8.03 -8.65
CA GLN A 210 22.80 6.79 -7.96
C GLN A 210 22.31 5.62 -8.82
N ASP A 211 23.20 4.66 -9.09
CA ASP A 211 22.90 3.50 -9.94
C ASP A 211 21.76 2.65 -9.38
N LEU A 212 21.01 2.03 -10.30
CA LEU A 212 19.97 1.06 -9.97
C LEU A 212 20.47 -0.37 -10.13
N LEU A 213 20.03 -1.26 -9.24
CA LEU A 213 20.16 -2.71 -9.41
C LEU A 213 18.97 -3.23 -10.19
N SER A 214 19.25 -4.01 -11.23
CA SER A 214 18.24 -4.70 -12.02
C SER A 214 18.53 -6.20 -12.05
N ILE A 215 17.47 -7.01 -11.95
CA ILE A 215 17.55 -8.46 -12.18
C ILE A 215 17.51 -8.69 -13.69
N VAL A 216 18.58 -9.26 -14.23
CA VAL A 216 18.71 -9.57 -15.67
C VAL A 216 18.12 -10.93 -15.99
N SER A 217 18.36 -11.90 -15.11
CA SER A 217 17.93 -13.28 -15.29
C SER A 217 17.82 -13.97 -13.92
N GLY A 218 16.97 -14.98 -13.84
CA GLY A 218 17.03 -15.98 -12.79
C GLY A 218 16.85 -17.34 -13.44
N THR A 219 17.87 -18.17 -13.37
CA THR A 219 17.93 -19.47 -14.07
C THR A 219 17.89 -20.65 -13.11
N GLY A 220 17.96 -20.39 -11.81
CA GLY A 220 17.97 -21.42 -10.79
C GLY A 220 16.62 -21.65 -10.11
N THR A 221 16.50 -22.82 -9.48
CA THR A 221 15.37 -23.16 -8.62
C THR A 221 15.36 -22.24 -7.39
N VAL A 222 14.18 -21.73 -7.03
CA VAL A 222 14.00 -21.01 -5.77
C VAL A 222 14.05 -22.03 -4.63
N GLU A 223 14.92 -21.77 -3.65
CA GLU A 223 15.07 -22.58 -2.45
C GLU A 223 14.60 -21.79 -1.23
N THR A 224 13.98 -22.47 -0.27
CA THR A 224 13.59 -21.86 1.01
C THR A 224 14.26 -22.59 2.15
N VAL A 225 14.92 -21.84 3.04
CA VAL A 225 15.61 -22.39 4.21
C VAL A 225 15.10 -21.70 5.46
N LEU A 226 14.73 -22.50 6.46
CA LEU A 226 14.42 -22.03 7.80
C LEU A 226 15.70 -22.08 8.64
N THR A 227 16.08 -20.98 9.29
CA THR A 227 17.31 -20.92 10.09
C THR A 227 17.23 -19.92 11.24
N GLY A 228 17.84 -20.26 12.37
CA GLY A 228 18.00 -19.36 13.51
C GLY A 228 19.27 -18.49 13.45
N ALA A 229 20.22 -18.77 12.54
CA ALA A 229 21.54 -18.15 12.54
C ALA A 229 21.49 -16.61 12.41
N PHE A 230 20.58 -16.12 11.55
CA PHE A 230 20.36 -14.68 11.35
C PHE A 230 19.71 -13.98 12.55
N LEU A 231 19.12 -14.73 13.49
CA LEU A 231 18.51 -14.19 14.71
C LEU A 231 19.46 -14.20 15.91
N THR A 232 20.61 -14.88 15.78
CA THR A 232 21.63 -15.04 16.83
C THR A 232 22.92 -14.28 16.55
N GLU A 233 23.25 -14.00 15.29
CA GLU A 233 24.48 -13.28 14.92
C GLU A 233 24.26 -11.77 14.77
N SER A 234 25.22 -11.00 15.29
CA SER A 234 25.18 -9.56 15.55
C SER A 234 25.03 -8.66 14.31
N ARG A 235 23.81 -8.13 14.05
CA ARG A 235 23.42 -6.82 13.44
C ARG A 235 21.89 -6.81 13.17
N PRO A 236 21.21 -5.64 13.10
CA PRO A 236 20.27 -5.14 14.13
C PRO A 236 19.07 -6.08 14.44
N THR A 237 19.29 -7.28 14.96
CA THR A 237 18.21 -8.21 15.37
C THR A 237 17.56 -7.84 16.70
N ASN A 238 18.14 -6.90 17.44
CA ASN A 238 17.59 -6.37 18.70
C ASN A 238 16.44 -5.39 18.47
N ASP A 239 16.38 -4.77 17.29
CA ASP A 239 15.33 -3.81 16.93
C ASP A 239 14.16 -4.48 16.19
N LEU A 240 14.25 -5.80 15.99
CA LEU A 240 13.18 -6.58 15.41
C LEU A 240 12.06 -6.82 16.43
N VAL A 241 10.84 -6.63 15.96
CA VAL A 241 9.61 -6.99 16.67
C VAL A 241 8.92 -8.15 15.98
N ILE A 242 8.02 -8.78 16.70
CA ILE A 242 7.00 -9.65 16.11
C ILE A 242 5.79 -8.79 15.77
N ALA A 243 5.29 -8.96 14.56
CA ALA A 243 4.14 -8.25 14.04
C ALA A 243 3.24 -9.19 13.23
N THR A 244 2.01 -8.76 12.97
CA THR A 244 1.18 -9.26 11.88
C THR A 244 1.30 -8.32 10.70
N PHE A 245 1.06 -8.83 9.49
CA PHE A 245 0.95 -7.98 8.31
C PHE A 245 -0.24 -8.36 7.44
N VAL A 246 -0.67 -7.40 6.64
CA VAL A 246 -1.64 -7.56 5.56
C VAL A 246 -1.19 -6.66 4.40
N PRO A 247 -1.29 -7.09 3.13
CA PRO A 247 -0.98 -6.22 2.00
C PRO A 247 -1.92 -5.02 2.01
N ALA A 248 -1.38 -3.85 1.68
CA ALA A 248 -2.22 -2.70 1.42
C ALA A 248 -3.14 -2.98 0.22
N VAL A 249 -4.28 -2.29 0.16
CA VAL A 249 -5.19 -2.35 -1.00
C VAL A 249 -4.91 -1.17 -1.93
N PRO A 250 -4.19 -1.39 -3.05
CA PRO A 250 -3.91 -0.38 -4.07
C PRO A 250 -5.11 -0.08 -4.95
N LEU A 251 -5.62 1.14 -4.89
CA LEU A 251 -6.73 1.61 -5.72
C LEU A 251 -6.24 2.65 -6.72
N VAL A 252 -6.55 2.44 -8.00
CA VAL A 252 -6.26 3.39 -9.08
C VAL A 252 -7.57 3.91 -9.66
N TYR A 253 -7.71 5.23 -9.68
CA TYR A 253 -8.87 5.92 -10.23
C TYR A 253 -8.48 7.21 -10.94
N LYS A 254 -9.41 7.74 -11.74
CA LYS A 254 -9.38 9.14 -12.19
C LYS A 254 -10.39 9.93 -11.38
N GLN A 255 -10.13 11.22 -11.12
CA GLN A 255 -11.06 12.07 -10.35
C GLN A 255 -12.48 12.06 -10.93
N SER A 256 -12.61 12.08 -12.26
CA SER A 256 -13.91 11.98 -12.95
C SER A 256 -14.68 10.68 -12.68
N GLY A 257 -14.00 9.62 -12.22
CA GLY A 257 -14.60 8.37 -11.77
C GLY A 257 -15.24 8.47 -10.39
N LEU A 258 -14.65 9.25 -9.47
CA LEU A 258 -15.23 9.53 -8.16
C LEU A 258 -16.53 10.33 -8.29
N ASP A 259 -16.50 11.40 -9.10
CA ASP A 259 -17.66 12.27 -9.31
C ASP A 259 -18.87 11.53 -9.88
N LYS A 260 -18.65 10.44 -10.63
CA LYS A 260 -19.71 9.57 -11.16
C LYS A 260 -20.25 8.62 -10.10
N ALA A 261 -19.41 8.12 -9.21
CA ALA A 261 -19.84 7.25 -8.12
C ALA A 261 -20.72 8.00 -7.12
N GLU A 262 -20.34 9.23 -6.76
CA GLU A 262 -21.13 10.10 -5.86
C GLU A 262 -22.51 10.45 -6.44
N LYS A 263 -22.58 10.67 -7.77
CA LYS A 263 -23.85 10.93 -8.47
C LYS A 263 -24.77 9.70 -8.53
N ASN A 264 -24.20 8.50 -8.55
CA ASN A 264 -24.99 7.26 -8.60
C ASN A 264 -25.50 6.85 -7.21
N ASP A 265 -24.79 7.20 -6.13
CA ASP A 265 -25.22 6.92 -4.75
C ASP A 265 -26.35 7.84 -4.29
N THR A 266 -26.41 9.06 -4.85
CA THR A 266 -27.49 10.03 -4.59
C THR A 266 -28.75 9.81 -5.43
N GLY A 267 -28.73 8.90 -6.41
CA GLY A 267 -29.84 8.62 -7.34
C GLY A 267 -30.76 7.47 -6.95
N LYS A 268 -30.66 6.92 -5.73
CA LYS A 268 -31.41 5.72 -5.31
C LYS A 268 -32.47 5.96 -4.23
N GLY A 269 -32.94 7.20 -4.08
CA GLY A 269 -34.06 7.53 -3.22
C GLY A 269 -35.02 8.47 -3.93
N GLU A 270 -36.27 8.03 -4.05
CA GLU A 270 -37.47 8.78 -4.44
C GLU A 270 -37.74 8.92 -5.94
N GLU A 271 -38.32 7.88 -6.54
CA GLU A 271 -39.46 8.05 -7.47
C GLU A 271 -40.52 6.96 -7.21
N ASP A 272 -41.77 7.42 -7.16
CA ASP A 272 -43.08 6.74 -7.25
C ASP A 272 -43.63 6.05 -5.97
N ASP A 273 -44.82 6.34 -5.43
CA ASP A 273 -46.04 6.98 -5.98
C ASP A 273 -46.87 7.63 -4.85
N GLU A 274 -47.31 8.87 -5.05
CA GLU A 274 -48.44 9.48 -4.34
C GLU A 274 -49.75 8.80 -4.75
N LYS A 275 -50.52 8.25 -3.79
CA LYS A 275 -52.01 8.28 -3.84
C LYS A 275 -52.64 8.38 -2.45
N ASP A 276 -53.60 9.30 -2.39
CA ASP A 276 -54.45 9.76 -1.30
C ASP A 276 -55.20 8.68 -0.49
N GLY A 277 -55.47 9.00 0.78
CA GLY A 277 -56.46 8.29 1.61
C GLY A 277 -56.57 8.82 3.04
N ASP A 278 -57.64 9.57 3.29
CA ASP A 278 -58.00 10.38 4.47
C ASP A 278 -58.38 9.60 5.78
N SER A 279 -58.18 10.30 6.91
CA SER A 279 -58.89 10.27 8.21
C SER A 279 -58.73 9.14 9.26
N GLY A 280 -58.35 9.54 10.49
CA GLY A 280 -58.90 8.95 11.74
C GLY A 280 -58.00 8.82 12.98
N GLY A 281 -57.99 9.85 13.84
CA GLY A 281 -58.01 9.86 15.33
C GLY A 281 -57.34 8.79 16.24
N SER A 282 -56.41 9.31 17.07
CA SER A 282 -56.12 9.08 18.52
C SER A 282 -55.51 7.78 19.09
N GLU A 283 -54.30 7.99 19.67
CA GLU A 283 -53.77 7.58 20.99
C GLU A 283 -53.39 6.13 21.37
N GLN A 284 -52.04 5.97 21.50
CA GLN A 284 -51.27 5.42 22.63
C GLN A 284 -51.17 3.88 22.85
N THR A 285 -49.96 3.31 22.68
CA THR A 285 -49.07 2.84 23.78
C THR A 285 -47.87 2.01 23.28
N GLY A 286 -46.66 2.45 23.69
CA GLY A 286 -45.48 1.67 24.07
C GLY A 286 -44.91 0.54 23.19
N HIS A 287 -43.75 0.79 22.56
CA HIS A 287 -42.48 0.16 22.92
C HIS A 287 -41.33 0.82 22.14
N GLU A 288 -40.52 1.61 22.85
CA GLU A 288 -39.33 2.28 22.32
C GLU A 288 -38.16 1.28 22.21
N ASN A 289 -37.69 1.03 20.99
CA ASN A 289 -36.32 0.59 20.75
C ASN A 289 -35.52 1.83 20.33
N SER A 290 -34.67 2.31 21.23
CA SER A 290 -33.81 3.47 20.99
C SER A 290 -32.65 3.12 20.05
N ALA A 291 -32.89 3.23 18.75
CA ALA A 291 -31.86 3.58 17.78
C ALA A 291 -31.75 5.12 17.78
N SER A 292 -30.82 5.65 18.57
CA SER A 292 -30.57 7.09 18.57
C SER A 292 -29.76 7.48 17.35
N ASN A 293 -30.48 8.04 16.37
CA ASN A 293 -29.97 9.02 15.42
C ASN A 293 -29.14 10.07 16.17
N ILE A 294 -27.85 10.18 15.83
CA ILE A 294 -27.08 11.40 16.07
C ILE A 294 -26.78 12.04 14.72
N SER A 295 -27.24 13.28 14.67
CA SER A 295 -27.23 14.28 13.62
C SER A 295 -26.06 14.27 12.65
N ARG A 296 -26.41 14.39 11.37
CA ARG A 296 -25.70 15.17 10.36
C ARG A 296 -25.14 16.46 10.97
N GLN A 297 -23.83 16.52 11.13
CA GLN A 297 -23.06 17.75 11.00
C GLN A 297 -21.93 17.45 10.02
N GLY A 298 -22.03 18.06 8.84
CA GLY A 298 -20.99 18.02 7.84
C GLY A 298 -19.71 18.65 8.39
N VAL A 299 -18.63 17.90 8.31
CA VAL A 299 -17.29 18.46 8.20
C VAL A 299 -16.72 17.91 6.90
N VAL A 300 -17.07 18.57 5.80
CA VAL A 300 -16.26 18.52 4.60
C VAL A 300 -14.93 19.13 5.01
N SER A 301 -13.89 18.32 5.16
CA SER A 301 -12.52 18.82 5.28
C SER A 301 -12.11 19.34 3.91
N VAL A 302 -12.54 20.56 3.60
CA VAL A 302 -12.02 21.35 2.48
C VAL A 302 -10.60 21.73 2.88
N PHE A 303 -9.60 20.98 2.40
CA PHE A 303 -8.24 21.51 2.38
C PHE A 303 -8.23 22.69 1.41
N GLY A 304 -8.25 23.89 2.01
CA GLY A 304 -8.11 25.14 1.29
C GLY A 304 -6.77 25.19 0.58
N ILE A 305 -6.83 25.23 -0.75
CA ILE A 305 -5.70 25.60 -1.61
C ILE A 305 -5.45 27.10 -1.36
N ALA A 306 -4.53 27.42 -0.47
CA ALA A 306 -3.97 28.75 -0.37
C ALA A 306 -3.00 28.96 -1.54
N MET A 307 -3.47 29.56 -2.63
CA MET A 307 -2.60 30.15 -3.65
C MET A 307 -1.91 31.39 -3.06
N GLY A 308 -0.70 31.20 -2.54
CA GLY A 308 0.21 32.28 -2.19
C GLY A 308 1.07 32.67 -3.40
N VAL A 309 0.61 33.65 -4.18
CA VAL A 309 1.49 34.40 -5.09
C VAL A 309 2.43 35.24 -4.23
N LEU A 310 3.71 34.87 -4.19
CA LEU A 310 4.79 35.76 -3.75
C LEU A 310 5.73 36.00 -4.92
N ALA A 311 5.44 37.07 -5.64
CA ALA A 311 6.45 37.82 -6.37
C ALA A 311 7.40 38.47 -5.35
N GLY A 312 8.70 38.24 -5.51
CA GLY A 312 9.72 38.78 -4.61
C GLY A 312 11.12 38.45 -5.11
N THR A 313 11.62 39.30 -6.00
CA THR A 313 13.04 39.49 -6.35
C THR A 313 13.97 39.51 -5.13
N GLY A 314 15.15 38.87 -5.20
CA GLY A 314 16.27 39.19 -4.31
C GLY A 314 17.34 38.11 -4.11
N MET A 315 18.39 38.17 -4.92
CA MET A 315 19.83 38.00 -4.62
C MET A 315 20.34 36.94 -3.60
N LEU A 316 21.31 36.14 -4.09
CA LEU A 316 22.63 35.82 -3.50
C LEU A 316 22.72 35.35 -2.03
N LEU A 317 23.28 34.16 -1.79
CA LEU A 317 24.71 33.98 -1.46
C LEU A 317 25.04 32.50 -1.17
N ALA A 318 26.31 32.20 -1.44
CA ALA A 318 26.99 30.93 -1.32
C ALA A 318 27.24 30.48 0.13
N TRP A 319 27.16 29.18 0.37
CA TRP A 319 28.30 28.35 0.78
C TRP A 319 27.97 26.86 0.64
#